data_AF-A0A6B2SCY7-F1
#
_entry.id   AF-A0A6B2SCY7-F1
#
_cell.length_a   1.000
_cell.length_b   1.000
_cell.length_c   1.000
_cell.angle_alpha   90.00
_cell.angle_beta   90.00
_cell.angle_gamma   90.00
#
_symmetry.space_group_name_H-M   'P 1'
#
loop_
_entity.id
_entity.type
_entity.pdbx_description
1 polymer ?
#
loop_
_entity_poly.entity_id
_entity_poly.type
_entity_poly.pdbx_seq_one_letter_code
_entity_poly.pdbx_strand_id
1 'polypeptide(L)'
;PAHLTAGRPQAPREATAAEWSKSACSLATVRSHGVRTVNAWTYARQILPEANGAADWVCTRADTWSGEGSRILAQFQTADGPVGAVAAKAEDSPACGSRDPKVLAGVLWKSRAGSWYLLGAGSKNVTSVTGSGGERTAGNVLAVRSERTAKARLSGTLADGTKVNTLR
;
A
#
# COMPACT_ATOMS: atom_id res chain seq x y z
N PRO A 1 12.00 20.43 -9.92
CA PRO A 1 10.92 19.44 -10.20
C PRO A 1 11.15 18.19 -9.36
N ALA A 2 10.10 17.53 -8.87
CA ALA A 2 10.27 16.27 -8.15
C ALA A 2 10.69 15.16 -9.13
N HIS A 3 11.66 14.33 -8.74
CA HIS A 3 12.09 13.18 -9.54
C HIS A 3 11.21 11.97 -9.25
N LEU A 4 10.55 11.44 -10.27
CA LEU A 4 9.68 10.27 -10.15
C LEU A 4 10.48 8.98 -10.40
N THR A 5 10.50 8.11 -9.41
CA THR A 5 11.16 6.81 -9.47
C THR A 5 10.18 5.68 -9.18
N ALA A 6 10.58 4.46 -9.53
CA ALA A 6 9.80 3.28 -9.23
C ALA A 6 10.70 2.13 -8.77
N GLY A 7 10.10 1.16 -8.09
CA GLY A 7 10.77 -0.04 -7.60
C GLY A 7 11.02 -0.03 -6.10
N ARG A 8 11.86 -0.96 -5.64
CA ARG A 8 12.11 -1.14 -4.21
C ARG A 8 12.77 0.11 -3.63
N PRO A 9 12.43 0.54 -2.40
CA PRO A 9 13.01 1.73 -1.79
C PRO A 9 14.54 1.71 -1.69
N GLN A 10 15.16 0.52 -1.60
CA GLN A 10 16.62 0.35 -1.56
C GLN A 10 17.29 0.45 -2.93
N ALA A 11 16.53 0.28 -4.00
CA ALA A 11 17.03 0.25 -5.37
C ALA A 11 16.00 0.89 -6.30
N PRO A 12 15.70 2.20 -6.11
CA PRO A 12 14.81 2.92 -7.01
C PRO A 12 15.45 3.02 -8.39
N ARG A 13 14.61 3.02 -9.41
CA ARG A 13 15.01 3.25 -10.81
C ARG A 13 14.13 4.32 -11.44
N GLU A 14 14.53 4.77 -12.62
CA GLU A 14 13.67 5.63 -13.44
C GLU A 14 12.31 4.97 -13.66
N ALA A 15 11.27 5.79 -13.54
CA ALA A 15 9.90 5.32 -13.68
C ALA A 15 9.42 5.43 -15.12
N THR A 16 8.52 4.51 -15.48
CA THR A 16 7.76 4.58 -16.73
C THR A 16 6.40 5.22 -16.50
N ALA A 17 5.77 5.74 -17.57
CA ALA A 17 4.42 6.30 -17.48
C ALA A 17 3.37 5.26 -17.00
N ALA A 18 3.55 3.99 -17.38
CA ALA A 18 2.64 2.91 -17.00
C ALA A 18 2.59 2.71 -15.48
N GLU A 19 3.73 2.78 -14.80
CA GLU A 19 3.84 2.58 -13.34
C GLU A 19 3.15 3.68 -12.54
N TRP A 20 3.05 4.88 -13.10
CA TRP A 20 2.42 6.03 -12.45
C TRP A 20 0.97 6.27 -12.86
N SER A 21 0.51 5.64 -13.94
CA SER A 21 -0.81 5.89 -14.54
C SER A 21 -1.96 5.86 -13.52
N LYS A 22 -1.98 4.87 -12.62
CA LYS A 22 -3.02 4.69 -11.60
C LYS A 22 -2.80 5.51 -10.32
N SER A 23 -1.64 6.14 -10.17
CA SER A 23 -1.24 6.95 -9.00
C SER A 23 -1.19 8.45 -9.30
N ALA A 24 -1.32 8.86 -10.57
CA ALA A 24 -1.17 10.25 -10.99
C ALA A 24 -2.14 11.21 -10.26
N CYS A 25 -3.42 10.83 -10.09
CA CYS A 25 -4.40 11.67 -9.39
C CYS A 25 -4.08 11.87 -7.91
N SER A 26 -3.48 10.86 -7.25
CA SER A 26 -3.07 10.97 -5.86
C SER A 26 -1.81 11.82 -5.66
N LEU A 27 -1.03 12.10 -6.71
CA LEU A 27 0.17 12.94 -6.58
C LEU A 27 -0.17 14.40 -6.21
N ALA A 28 -1.40 14.84 -6.46
CA ALA A 28 -1.86 16.16 -6.03
C ALA A 28 -1.76 16.34 -4.50
N THR A 29 -1.90 15.27 -3.71
CA THR A 29 -1.82 15.34 -2.24
C THR A 29 -0.38 15.46 -1.71
N VAL A 30 0.62 15.32 -2.57
CA VAL A 30 2.04 15.48 -2.21
C VAL A 30 2.72 16.64 -2.94
N ARG A 31 2.01 17.33 -3.85
CA ARG A 31 2.53 18.47 -4.61
C ARG A 31 2.77 19.69 -3.69
N SER A 32 3.75 20.53 -4.03
CA SER A 32 4.00 21.85 -3.40
C SER A 32 4.59 21.87 -1.98
N HIS A 33 5.28 20.80 -1.56
CA HIS A 33 5.88 20.70 -0.22
C HIS A 33 7.41 20.55 -0.23
N GLY A 34 8.11 21.17 -1.18
CA GLY A 34 9.57 21.00 -1.29
C GLY A 34 9.98 19.56 -1.60
N VAL A 35 9.13 18.80 -2.30
CA VAL A 35 9.38 17.41 -2.67
C VAL A 35 10.58 17.31 -3.61
N ARG A 36 11.52 16.45 -3.23
CA ARG A 36 12.73 16.12 -3.97
C ARG A 36 12.52 14.90 -4.86
N THR A 37 12.03 13.81 -4.27
CA THR A 37 11.83 12.53 -4.96
C THR A 37 10.48 11.94 -4.59
N VAL A 38 9.85 11.25 -5.54
CA VAL A 38 8.68 10.42 -5.27
C VAL A 38 8.91 9.03 -5.84
N ASN A 39 8.91 8.01 -4.99
CA ASN A 39 9.10 6.61 -5.41
C ASN A 39 7.77 5.85 -5.32
N ALA A 40 7.42 5.11 -6.37
CA ALA A 40 6.32 4.15 -6.37
C ALA A 40 6.84 2.71 -6.26
N TRP A 41 6.45 2.01 -5.20
CA TRP A 41 6.87 0.65 -4.93
C TRP A 41 5.69 -0.32 -4.84
N THR A 42 5.56 -1.23 -5.81
CA THR A 42 4.66 -2.39 -5.69
C THR A 42 5.21 -3.37 -4.66
N TYR A 43 4.62 -3.39 -3.47
CA TYR A 43 5.12 -4.17 -2.34
C TYR A 43 4.42 -5.54 -2.19
N ALA A 44 3.25 -5.70 -2.78
CA ALA A 44 2.51 -6.96 -2.82
C ALA A 44 1.58 -7.05 -4.03
N ARG A 45 1.28 -8.26 -4.45
CA ARG A 45 0.22 -8.59 -5.43
C ARG A 45 -0.75 -9.56 -4.77
N GLN A 46 -2.04 -9.33 -4.94
CA GLN A 46 -3.10 -10.10 -4.30
C GLN A 46 -4.08 -10.62 -5.34
N ILE A 47 -4.35 -11.92 -5.30
CA ILE A 47 -5.47 -12.51 -6.04
C ILE A 47 -6.76 -12.16 -5.30
N LEU A 48 -7.75 -11.65 -6.05
CA LEU A 48 -9.01 -11.18 -5.50
C LEU A 48 -9.98 -12.35 -5.33
N PRO A 49 -10.75 -12.38 -4.23
CA PRO A 49 -11.77 -13.41 -4.02
C PRO A 49 -12.77 -13.49 -5.17
N GLU A 50 -13.40 -14.66 -5.30
CA GLU A 50 -14.46 -14.92 -6.28
C GLU A 50 -13.98 -14.71 -7.73
N ALA A 51 -12.74 -15.13 -8.04
CA ALA A 51 -12.12 -15.03 -9.36
C ALA A 51 -12.14 -13.62 -9.97
N ASN A 52 -12.10 -12.58 -9.13
CA ASN A 52 -12.20 -11.20 -9.59
C ASN A 52 -10.88 -10.58 -10.09
N GLY A 53 -9.94 -11.43 -10.50
CA GLY A 53 -8.63 -11.02 -11.02
C GLY A 53 -7.60 -10.79 -9.91
N ALA A 54 -6.71 -9.83 -10.15
CA ALA A 54 -5.64 -9.47 -9.23
C ALA A 54 -5.62 -7.97 -8.97
N ALA A 55 -5.04 -7.60 -7.84
CA ALA A 55 -4.71 -6.23 -7.49
C ALA A 55 -3.25 -6.13 -7.06
N ASP A 56 -2.65 -5.00 -7.39
CA ASP A 56 -1.33 -4.62 -6.91
C ASP A 56 -1.49 -3.64 -5.75
N TRP A 57 -0.65 -3.81 -4.74
CA TRP A 57 -0.52 -2.90 -3.62
C TRP A 57 0.74 -2.07 -3.80
N VAL A 58 0.54 -0.75 -3.92
CA VAL A 58 1.61 0.19 -4.26
C VAL A 58 1.79 1.18 -3.12
N CYS A 59 3.03 1.35 -2.67
CA CYS A 59 3.37 2.39 -1.73
C CYS A 59 4.09 3.52 -2.46
N THR A 60 3.55 4.72 -2.37
CA THR A 60 4.16 5.95 -2.86
C THR A 60 4.78 6.69 -1.69
N ARG A 61 6.07 7.00 -1.77
CA ARG A 61 6.78 7.84 -0.79
C ARG A 61 7.29 9.10 -1.46
N ALA A 62 6.87 10.25 -0.96
CA ALA A 62 7.40 11.55 -1.33
C ALA A 62 8.36 12.05 -0.24
N ASP A 63 9.64 12.18 -0.58
CA ASP A 63 10.66 12.76 0.29
C ASP A 63 10.96 14.21 -0.12
N THR A 64 11.26 15.06 0.86
CA THR A 64 11.49 16.49 0.65
C THR A 64 12.98 16.82 0.66
N TRP A 65 13.33 18.06 0.30
CA TRP A 65 14.68 18.58 0.43
C TRP A 65 15.14 18.76 1.88
N SER A 66 14.24 19.08 2.81
CA SER A 66 14.59 19.25 4.23
C SER A 66 14.87 17.92 4.93
N GLY A 67 14.43 16.80 4.36
CA GLY A 67 14.46 15.47 5.00
C GLY A 67 13.28 15.22 5.95
N GLU A 68 12.45 16.24 6.19
CA GLU A 68 11.22 16.21 7.00
C GLU A 68 9.99 16.46 6.12
N GLY A 69 8.78 16.20 6.62
CA GLY A 69 7.54 16.36 5.87
C GLY A 69 7.35 15.28 4.81
N SER A 70 7.91 14.08 5.02
CA SER A 70 7.74 12.96 4.09
C SER A 70 6.28 12.53 4.07
N ARG A 71 5.75 12.17 2.90
CA ARG A 71 4.36 11.72 2.74
C ARG A 71 4.29 10.35 2.11
N ILE A 72 3.53 9.46 2.74
CA ILE A 72 3.42 8.07 2.34
C ILE A 72 1.96 7.79 2.00
N LEU A 73 1.71 7.17 0.85
CA LEU A 73 0.40 6.68 0.44
C LEU A 73 0.50 5.20 0.10
N ALA A 74 -0.29 4.36 0.76
CA ALA A 74 -0.50 2.99 0.33
C ALA A 74 -1.79 2.92 -0.50
N GLN A 75 -1.69 2.34 -1.69
CA GLN A 75 -2.77 2.25 -2.66
C GLN A 75 -3.09 0.81 -3.01
N PHE A 76 -4.37 0.55 -3.23
CA PHE A 76 -4.90 -0.69 -3.78
C PHE A 76 -5.32 -0.45 -5.24
N GLN A 77 -4.67 -1.15 -6.17
CA GLN A 77 -4.85 -0.98 -7.61
C GLN A 77 -5.35 -2.26 -8.25
N THR A 78 -6.62 -2.31 -8.64
CA THR A 78 -7.15 -3.45 -9.41
C THR A 78 -6.72 -3.36 -10.87
N ALA A 79 -6.59 -4.51 -11.56
CA ALA A 79 -6.23 -4.52 -12.98
C ALA A 79 -7.17 -3.68 -13.85
N ASP A 80 -8.49 -3.82 -13.64
CA ASP A 80 -9.53 -3.16 -14.43
C ASP A 80 -9.85 -1.72 -13.99
N GLY A 81 -9.32 -1.29 -12.83
CA GLY A 81 -9.55 0.04 -12.28
C GLY A 81 -8.64 1.09 -12.93
N PRO A 82 -9.15 2.27 -13.31
CA PRO A 82 -8.33 3.33 -13.91
C PRO A 82 -7.45 4.06 -12.89
N VAL A 83 -7.80 3.99 -11.60
CA VAL A 83 -7.10 4.67 -10.51
C VAL A 83 -6.94 3.76 -9.30
N GLY A 84 -5.88 3.99 -8.52
CA GLY A 84 -5.66 3.34 -7.24
C GLY A 84 -6.46 3.96 -6.11
N ALA A 85 -7.14 3.14 -5.31
CA ALA A 85 -7.78 3.60 -4.09
C ALA A 85 -6.73 3.80 -2.99
N VAL A 86 -6.74 4.96 -2.31
CA VAL A 86 -5.86 5.20 -1.15
C VAL A 86 -6.37 4.39 0.03
N ALA A 87 -5.59 3.38 0.42
CA ALA A 87 -5.89 2.47 1.51
C ALA A 87 -5.41 3.01 2.86
N ALA A 88 -4.27 3.70 2.85
CA ALA A 88 -3.70 4.33 4.02
C ALA A 88 -2.76 5.48 3.64
N LYS A 89 -2.56 6.40 4.58
CA LYS A 89 -1.64 7.53 4.44
C LYS A 89 -0.88 7.75 5.74
N ALA A 90 0.33 8.30 5.65
CA ALA A 90 1.13 8.73 6.78
C ALA A 90 1.95 9.96 6.41
N GLU A 91 2.30 10.77 7.40
CA GLU A 91 3.28 11.85 7.29
C GLU A 91 4.43 11.56 8.27
N ASP A 92 5.65 11.96 7.92
CA ASP A 92 6.85 11.80 8.77
C ASP A 92 7.10 10.38 9.27
N SER A 93 6.73 9.40 8.44
CA SER A 93 6.90 7.98 8.71
C SER A 93 8.14 7.44 8.00
N PRO A 94 8.86 6.45 8.57
CA PRO A 94 9.94 5.77 7.86
C PRO A 94 9.43 4.77 6.80
N ALA A 95 8.12 4.46 6.80
CA ALA A 95 7.51 3.46 5.94
C ALA A 95 7.81 3.66 4.46
N CYS A 96 8.03 2.56 3.74
CA CYS A 96 8.40 2.55 2.32
C CYS A 96 9.68 3.33 2.00
N GLY A 97 10.50 3.67 3.00
CA GLY A 97 11.80 4.27 2.83
C GLY A 97 12.88 3.20 2.62
N SER A 98 14.05 3.63 2.13
CA SER A 98 15.21 2.74 1.93
C SER A 98 15.66 2.07 3.24
N ARG A 99 15.51 2.77 4.37
CA ARG A 99 15.84 2.28 5.72
C ARG A 99 14.75 1.43 6.36
N ASP A 100 13.49 1.60 5.94
CA ASP A 100 12.35 0.84 6.49
C ASP A 100 11.35 0.49 5.37
N PRO A 101 11.62 -0.57 4.57
CA PRO A 101 10.73 -1.04 3.50
C PRO A 101 9.57 -1.85 4.07
N LYS A 102 8.90 -1.32 5.09
CA LYS A 102 7.78 -1.97 5.75
C LYS A 102 6.53 -1.13 5.51
N VAL A 103 5.46 -1.82 5.17
CA VAL A 103 4.14 -1.23 4.98
C VAL A 103 3.10 -2.33 5.15
N LEU A 104 1.96 -1.96 5.73
CA LEU A 104 0.77 -2.77 5.83
C LEU A 104 -0.42 -1.85 5.59
N ALA A 105 -1.30 -2.21 4.67
CA ALA A 105 -2.50 -1.44 4.38
C ALA A 105 -3.69 -2.37 4.09
N GLY A 106 -4.90 -1.86 4.29
CA GLY A 106 -6.13 -2.60 4.11
C GLY A 106 -7.23 -1.75 3.50
N VAL A 107 -8.12 -2.41 2.76
CA VAL A 107 -9.32 -1.79 2.17
C VAL A 107 -10.53 -2.67 2.43
N LEU A 108 -11.70 -2.05 2.56
CA LEU A 108 -12.95 -2.74 2.30
C LEU A 108 -13.21 -2.73 0.80
N TRP A 109 -13.43 -3.91 0.24
CA TRP A 109 -13.64 -4.10 -1.17
C TRP A 109 -14.87 -4.97 -1.41
N LYS A 110 -15.66 -4.59 -2.42
CA LYS A 110 -16.86 -5.31 -2.83
C LYS A 110 -16.53 -6.13 -4.08
N SER A 111 -16.82 -7.41 -4.04
CA SER A 111 -16.69 -8.30 -5.18
C SER A 111 -17.70 -7.98 -6.27
N ARG A 112 -17.47 -8.47 -7.49
CA ARG A 112 -18.44 -8.31 -8.59
C ARG A 112 -19.78 -9.02 -8.29
N ALA A 113 -19.75 -10.13 -7.55
CA ALA A 113 -20.95 -10.82 -7.08
C ALA A 113 -21.64 -10.11 -5.89
N GLY A 114 -21.06 -9.02 -5.39
CA GLY A 114 -21.68 -8.12 -4.43
C GLY A 114 -21.28 -8.33 -2.97
N SER A 115 -20.39 -9.28 -2.70
CA SER A 115 -19.98 -9.61 -1.36
C SER A 115 -18.85 -8.70 -0.86
N TRP A 116 -18.87 -8.36 0.42
CA TRP A 116 -17.84 -7.51 1.02
C TRP A 116 -16.70 -8.33 1.61
N TYR A 117 -15.50 -7.80 1.44
CA TYR A 117 -14.26 -8.34 1.96
C TYR A 117 -13.41 -7.27 2.61
N LEU A 118 -12.77 -7.62 3.70
CA LEU A 118 -11.57 -6.93 4.17
C LEU A 118 -10.39 -7.55 3.41
N LEU A 119 -9.77 -6.73 2.57
CA LEU A 119 -8.51 -7.07 1.91
C LEU A 119 -7.37 -6.36 2.63
N GLY A 120 -6.23 -7.03 2.72
CA GLY A 120 -5.03 -6.48 3.32
C GLY A 120 -3.78 -7.03 2.69
N ALA A 121 -2.75 -6.20 2.63
CA ALA A 121 -1.42 -6.67 2.26
C ALA A 121 -0.32 -5.93 3.02
N GLY A 122 0.70 -6.72 3.40
CA GLY A 122 1.97 -6.25 3.91
C GLY A 122 3.09 -6.43 2.89
N SER A 123 4.21 -5.73 3.10
CA SER A 123 5.42 -5.96 2.31
C SER A 123 5.95 -7.39 2.47
N LYS A 124 6.84 -7.81 1.56
CA LYS A 124 7.34 -9.20 1.43
C LYS A 124 7.81 -9.86 2.75
N ASN A 125 8.28 -9.08 3.72
CA ASN A 125 8.81 -9.60 4.99
C ASN A 125 7.72 -9.91 6.03
N VAL A 126 6.46 -9.52 5.75
CA VAL A 126 5.31 -9.87 6.60
C VAL A 126 4.98 -11.35 6.40
N THR A 127 4.99 -12.13 7.47
CA THR A 127 4.76 -13.57 7.47
C THR A 127 3.34 -13.95 7.87
N SER A 128 2.59 -13.00 8.42
CA SER A 128 1.18 -13.18 8.73
C SER A 128 0.47 -11.85 8.83
N VAL A 129 -0.81 -11.85 8.49
CA VAL A 129 -1.70 -10.68 8.60
C VAL A 129 -2.94 -11.08 9.40
N THR A 130 -3.37 -10.20 10.29
CA THR A 130 -4.54 -10.36 11.15
C THR A 130 -5.47 -9.16 10.97
N GLY A 131 -6.73 -9.44 10.63
CA GLY A 131 -7.79 -8.45 10.53
C GLY A 131 -8.37 -8.07 11.89
N SER A 132 -9.12 -6.97 11.94
CA SER A 132 -9.75 -6.52 13.19
C SER A 132 -10.81 -7.46 13.76
N GLY A 133 -11.35 -8.38 12.97
CA GLY A 133 -12.24 -9.44 13.43
C GLY A 133 -11.51 -10.61 14.10
N GLY A 134 -10.17 -10.59 14.13
CA GLY A 134 -9.33 -11.63 14.72
C GLY A 134 -8.89 -12.71 13.72
N GLU A 135 -9.43 -12.70 12.50
CA GLU A 135 -9.04 -13.63 11.46
C GLU A 135 -7.58 -13.42 11.08
N ARG A 136 -6.85 -14.53 10.98
CA ARG A 136 -5.42 -14.55 10.72
C ARG A 136 -5.12 -15.40 9.50
N THR A 137 -4.27 -14.89 8.63
CA THR A 137 -3.79 -15.59 7.43
C THR A 137 -2.27 -15.68 7.46
N ALA A 138 -1.73 -16.82 7.04
CA ALA A 138 -0.29 -16.98 6.81
C ALA A 138 0.12 -16.27 5.50
N GLY A 139 1.33 -15.72 5.47
CA GLY A 139 1.82 -14.90 4.37
C GLY A 139 1.49 -13.41 4.55
N ASN A 140 1.75 -12.64 3.49
CA ASN A 140 1.67 -11.18 3.53
C ASN A 140 0.36 -10.61 2.97
N VAL A 141 -0.65 -11.44 2.70
CA VAL A 141 -1.95 -11.01 2.18
C VAL A 141 -3.09 -11.60 3.01
N LEU A 142 -4.18 -10.86 3.12
CA LEU A 142 -5.39 -11.24 3.82
C LEU A 142 -6.61 -10.92 2.95
N ALA A 143 -7.54 -11.86 2.88
CA ALA A 143 -8.84 -11.68 2.25
C ALA A 143 -9.88 -12.43 3.08
N VAL A 144 -10.68 -11.70 3.84
CA VAL A 144 -11.71 -12.28 4.70
C VAL A 144 -13.05 -11.63 4.41
N ARG A 145 -14.13 -12.43 4.47
CA ARG A 145 -15.49 -11.91 4.40
C ARG A 145 -15.66 -10.82 5.47
N SER A 146 -16.34 -9.75 5.13
CA SER A 146 -16.55 -8.63 6.04
C SER A 146 -17.89 -7.97 5.79
N GLU A 147 -18.27 -7.07 6.69
CA GLU A 147 -19.41 -6.19 6.52
C GLU A 147 -18.97 -4.87 5.89
N ARG A 148 -19.89 -4.19 5.19
CA ARG A 148 -19.62 -2.90 4.54
C ARG A 148 -19.11 -1.81 5.50
N THR A 149 -19.48 -1.89 6.77
CA THR A 149 -19.19 -0.90 7.81
C THR A 149 -17.96 -1.23 8.66
N ALA A 150 -17.31 -2.36 8.41
CA ALA A 150 -16.13 -2.78 9.15
C ALA A 150 -14.97 -1.79 8.96
N LYS A 151 -14.11 -1.69 9.97
CA LYS A 151 -12.90 -0.87 9.86
C LYS A 151 -11.81 -1.70 9.20
N ALA A 152 -11.14 -1.16 8.19
CA ALA A 152 -9.97 -1.78 7.57
C ALA A 152 -8.71 -1.65 8.45
N ARG A 153 -8.76 -2.24 9.65
CA ARG A 153 -7.63 -2.28 10.58
C ARG A 153 -6.97 -3.65 10.51
N LEU A 154 -5.66 -3.62 10.32
CA LEU A 154 -4.80 -4.80 10.20
C LEU A 154 -3.63 -4.68 11.16
N SER A 155 -3.17 -5.84 11.63
CA SER A 155 -1.84 -6.03 12.19
C SER A 155 -1.13 -7.14 11.42
N GLY A 156 0.19 -7.08 11.38
CA GLY A 156 1.03 -8.06 10.74
C GLY A 156 2.18 -8.47 11.66
N THR A 157 2.78 -9.61 11.37
CA THR A 157 4.01 -10.06 12.03
C THR A 157 5.09 -10.26 10.97
N LEU A 158 6.31 -9.84 11.26
CA LEU A 158 7.49 -10.12 10.45
C LEU A 158 8.11 -11.49 10.80
N ALA A 159 9.12 -11.91 10.03
CA ALA A 159 9.84 -13.16 10.29
C ALA A 159 10.56 -13.18 11.64
N ASP A 160 11.01 -12.03 12.13
CA ASP A 160 11.66 -11.86 13.45
C ASP A 160 10.67 -11.70 14.61
N GLY A 161 9.37 -11.83 14.35
CA GLY A 161 8.31 -11.65 15.36
C GLY A 161 7.86 -10.21 15.56
N THR A 162 8.54 -9.22 14.97
CA THR A 162 8.16 -7.80 15.08
C THR A 162 6.75 -7.57 14.53
N LYS A 163 5.97 -6.77 15.24
CA LYS A 163 4.63 -6.36 14.79
C LYS A 163 4.71 -5.16 13.86
N VAL A 164 3.92 -5.21 12.79
CA VAL A 164 3.69 -4.08 11.88
C VAL A 164 2.21 -3.76 11.89
N ASN A 165 1.88 -2.48 12.09
CA ASN A 165 0.50 -2.03 12.10
C ASN A 165 0.12 -1.42 10.75
N THR A 166 -1.18 -1.28 10.52
CA THR A 166 -1.68 -0.50 9.38
C THR A 166 -1.04 0.88 9.35
N LEU A 167 -0.54 1.29 8.20
CA LEU A 167 0.03 2.62 7.95
C LEU A 167 -0.93 3.73 8.42
N ARG A 168 -0.41 4.71 9.16
CA ARG A 168 -1.11 5.90 9.66
C ARG A 168 -0.15 7.06 9.85
#